data_AF-A0A0A2ADB6-F1
#
_entry.id   AF-A0A0A2ADB6-F1
#
_cell.length_a   1.000
_cell.length_b   1.000
_cell.length_c   1.000
_cell.angle_alpha   90.00
_cell.angle_beta   90.00
_cell.angle_gamma   90.00
#
_symmetry.space_group_name_H-M   'P 1'
#
loop_
_entity.id
_entity.type
_entity.pdbx_description
1 polymer ?
#
loop_
_entity_poly.entity_id
_entity_poly.type
_entity_poly.pdbx_seq_one_letter_code
_entity_poly.pdbx_strand_id
1 'polypeptide(L)' 'MKDKLYDNADSFAMSFDEEWKTIDCDDLRLKIDKVLELLSKHPFLVSNPENARKMAEFRIFSLKKFQ' A
#
# COMPACT_ATOMS: atom_id res chain seq x y z
N MET A 1 -8.38 14.30 -8.87
CA MET A 1 -9.36 13.20 -8.70
C MET A 1 -9.01 12.47 -7.42
N LYS A 2 -9.38 13.03 -6.25
CA LYS A 2 -8.97 12.54 -4.92
C LYS A 2 -10.09 11.81 -4.16
N ASP A 3 -11.18 11.48 -4.85
CA ASP A 3 -12.47 11.19 -4.19
C ASP A 3 -13.01 9.78 -4.42
N LYS A 4 -12.27 8.90 -5.08
CA LYS A 4 -12.77 7.55 -5.35
C LYS A 4 -11.78 6.50 -4.88
N LEU A 5 -11.82 6.25 -3.58
CA LEU A 5 -11.27 5.03 -3.00
C LEU A 5 -12.27 3.91 -3.26
N TYR A 6 -11.83 2.86 -3.94
CA TYR A 6 -12.65 1.69 -4.22
C TYR A 6 -12.20 0.51 -3.38
N ASP A 7 -13.14 -0.37 -3.04
CA ASP A 7 -12.86 -1.63 -2.35
C ASP A 7 -12.24 -2.67 -3.29
N ASN A 8 -11.09 -2.34 -3.90
CA ASN A 8 -10.36 -3.24 -4.78
C ASN A 8 -8.84 -3.04 -4.69
N ALA A 9 -8.13 -4.05 -5.17
CA ALA A 9 -6.67 -4.10 -5.14
C ALA A 9 -6.03 -2.98 -5.95
N ASP A 10 -6.57 -2.62 -7.12
CA ASP A 10 -6.02 -1.57 -7.98
C ASP A 10 -6.05 -0.19 -7.31
N SER A 11 -7.19 0.18 -6.70
CA SER A 11 -7.34 1.43 -5.94
C SER A 11 -6.39 1.47 -4.74
N PHE A 12 -6.25 0.33 -4.06
CA PHE A 12 -5.31 0.20 -2.95
C PHE A 12 -3.87 0.35 -3.42
N ALA A 13 -3.48 -0.31 -4.52
CA ALA A 13 -2.13 -0.26 -5.06
C ALA A 13 -1.74 1.16 -5.48
N MET A 14 -2.66 1.92 -6.09
CA MET A 14 -2.43 3.33 -6.40
C MET A 14 -2.14 4.15 -5.15
N SER A 15 -3.00 4.06 -4.14
CA SER A 15 -2.84 4.78 -2.86
C SER A 15 -1.57 4.37 -2.13
N PHE A 16 -1.21 3.08 -2.19
CA PHE A 16 0.00 2.53 -1.61
C PHE A 16 1.26 3.10 -2.29
N ASP A 17 1.32 3.10 -3.62
CA ASP A 17 2.46 3.65 -4.37
C ASP A 17 2.63 5.16 -4.14
N GLU A 18 1.54 5.91 -3.93
CA GLU A 18 1.59 7.33 -3.57
C GLU A 18 2.22 7.53 -2.19
N GLU A 19 1.66 6.91 -1.14
CA GLU A 19 2.15 7.07 0.24
C GLU A 19 3.57 6.50 0.40
N TRP A 20 3.90 5.40 -0.30
CA TRP A 20 5.22 4.79 -0.27
C TRP A 20 6.34 5.74 -0.70
N LYS A 21 6.07 6.67 -1.62
CA LYS A 21 7.05 7.67 -2.07
C LYS A 21 7.23 8.81 -1.07
N THR A 22 6.26 9.03 -0.18
CA THR A 22 6.32 10.10 0.83
C THR A 22 7.11 9.69 2.08
N ILE A 23 7.15 8.39 2.38
CA ILE A 23 7.84 7.87 3.57
C ILE A 23 9.30 7.59 3.23
N ASP A 24 10.21 8.32 3.86
CA ASP A 24 11.63 7.97 3.88
C ASP A 24 11.90 6.96 5.00
N CYS A 25 12.21 5.73 4.65
CA CYS A 25 12.51 4.66 5.60
C CYS A 25 13.29 3.53 4.92
N ASP A 26 14.44 3.17 5.52
CA ASP A 26 15.37 2.17 4.99
C ASP A 26 14.86 0.73 5.22
N ASP A 27 14.19 0.51 6.34
CA ASP A 27 13.60 -0.79 6.67
C ASP A 27 12.25 -0.97 5.98
N LEU A 28 12.22 -1.84 4.98
CA LEU A 28 11.05 -2.06 4.13
C LEU A 28 9.85 -2.60 4.89
N ARG A 29 10.06 -3.43 5.92
CA ARG A 29 8.96 -3.99 6.70
C ARG A 29 8.31 -2.88 7.53
N LEU A 30 9.14 -2.08 8.21
CA LEU A 30 8.65 -0.91 8.94
C LEU A 30 7.98 0.11 8.01
N LYS A 31 8.51 0.31 6.81
CA LYS A 31 7.92 1.20 5.81
C LYS A 31 6.55 0.70 5.35
N ILE A 32 6.39 -0.60 5.11
CA ILE A 32 5.09 -1.20 4.77
C ILE A 32 4.08 -0.96 5.90
N ASP A 33 4.44 -1.27 7.14
CA ASP A 33 3.53 -1.05 8.29
C ASP A 33 3.12 0.42 8.43
N LYS A 34 4.04 1.38 8.21
CA LYS A 34 3.71 2.81 8.20
C LYS A 34 2.75 3.21 7.08
N VAL A 35 2.95 2.71 5.85
CA VAL A 35 2.03 3.00 4.74
C VAL A 35 0.66 2.39 5.01
N LEU A 36 0.60 1.17 5.54
CA LEU A 36 -0.66 0.52 5.92
C LEU A 36 -1.40 1.30 7.02
N GLU A 37 -0.68 1.88 7.98
CA GLU A 37 -1.26 2.74 9.01
C GLU A 37 -1.88 4.02 8.39
N LEU A 38 -1.19 4.67 7.45
CA LEU A 38 -1.72 5.83 6.72
C LEU A 38 -2.95 5.47 5.89
N LEU A 39 -2.96 4.27 5.31
CA LEU A 39 -4.07 3.73 4.53
C LEU A 39 -5.12 3.01 5.37
N SER A 40 -5.09 3.09 6.71
CA SER A 40 -6.01 2.39 7.63
C SER A 40 -7.50 2.59 7.34
N LYS A 41 -7.84 3.68 6.63
CA LYS A 41 -9.22 4.02 6.22
C LYS A 41 -9.54 3.62 4.77
N HIS A 42 -8.61 3.04 4.04
CA HIS A 42 -8.84 2.60 2.66
C HIS A 42 -9.82 1.42 2.67
N PRO A 43 -10.90 1.45 1.89
CA PRO A 43 -11.95 0.43 1.92
C PRO A 43 -11.40 -0.98 1.74
N PHE A 44 -10.48 -1.19 0.78
CA PHE A 44 -9.82 -2.48 0.57
C PHE A 44 -9.03 -3.00 1.77
N LEU A 45 -8.35 -2.11 2.52
CA LEU A 45 -7.60 -2.52 3.72
C LEU A 45 -8.55 -2.87 4.87
N VAL A 46 -9.66 -2.14 4.99
CA VAL A 46 -10.69 -2.41 6.01
C VAL A 46 -11.44 -3.71 5.70
N SER A 47 -11.80 -3.93 4.44
CA SER A 47 -12.56 -5.09 3.96
C SER A 47 -11.70 -6.36 3.93
N ASN A 48 -10.42 -6.24 3.51
CA ASN A 48 -9.54 -7.38 3.29
C ASN A 48 -8.09 -7.12 3.79
N PRO A 49 -7.87 -6.99 5.10
CA PRO A 49 -6.58 -6.58 5.65
C PRO A 49 -5.43 -7.55 5.31
N GLU A 50 -5.69 -8.86 5.34
CA GLU A 50 -4.69 -9.86 4.99
C GLU A 50 -4.25 -9.77 3.52
N ASN A 51 -5.20 -9.57 2.61
CA ASN A 51 -4.89 -9.43 1.18
C ASN A 51 -4.22 -8.10 0.86
N ALA A 52 -4.62 -7.02 1.54
CA ALA A 52 -3.96 -5.72 1.42
C ALA A 52 -2.49 -5.79 1.86
N ARG A 53 -2.17 -6.51 2.95
CA ARG A 53 -0.78 -6.74 3.36
C ARG A 53 0.01 -7.54 2.32
N LYS A 54 -0.55 -8.67 1.85
CA LYS A 54 0.08 -9.47 0.79
C LYS A 54 0.33 -8.66 -0.49
N MET A 55 -0.62 -7.80 -0.86
CA MET A 55 -0.49 -6.89 -2.00
C MET A 55 0.63 -5.88 -1.78
N ALA A 56 0.71 -5.25 -0.61
CA ALA A 56 1.80 -4.32 -0.26
C ALA A 56 3.17 -5.01 -0.37
N GLU A 57 3.32 -6.19 0.25
CA GLU A 57 4.54 -7.00 0.18
C GLU A 57 4.91 -7.36 -1.28
N PHE A 58 3.91 -7.77 -2.07
CA PHE A 58 4.10 -8.10 -3.48
C PHE A 58 4.53 -6.87 -4.30
N ARG A 59 3.92 -5.69 -4.09
CA ARG A 59 4.30 -4.46 -4.81
C ARG A 59 5.74 -4.08 -4.53
N ILE A 60 6.20 -4.15 -3.28
CA ILE A 60 7.60 -3.87 -2.94
C ILE A 60 8.55 -4.88 -3.58
N PHE A 61 8.18 -6.16 -3.55
CA PHE A 61 8.97 -7.21 -4.19
C PHE A 61 9.07 -7.00 -5.71
N SER A 62 7.94 -6.68 -6.37
CA SER A 62 7.93 -6.35 -7.80
C SER A 62 8.75 -5.10 -8.12
N LEU A 63 8.64 -4.02 -7.34
CA LEU A 63 9.42 -2.80 -7.54
C LEU A 63 10.93 -3.06 -7.50
N LYS A 64 11.41 -3.92 -6.58
CA LYS A 64 12.82 -4.33 -6.53
C LYS A 64 13.27 -5.14 -7.73
N LYS A 65 12.37 -5.92 -8.34
CA LYS A 65 12.71 -6.77 -9.50
C LYS A 65 12.98 -5.95 -10.76
N PHE A 66 12.47 -4.73 -10.84
CA PHE A 66 12.59 -3.83 -12.00
C PHE A 66 13.47 -2.60 -11.74
N GLN A 67 14.20 -2.58 -10.61
CA GLN A 67 15.24 -1.61 -10.29
C GLN A 67 16.62 -2.18 -10.62
#